data_AF-A0A2T3ADP0-F1
#
_entry.id   AF-A0A2T3ADP0-F1
#
_cell.length_a   1.000
_cell.length_b   1.000
_cell.length_c   1.000
_cell.angle_alpha   90.00
_cell.angle_beta   90.00
_cell.angle_gamma   90.00
#
_symmetry.space_group_name_H-M   'P 1'
#
loop_
_entity.id
_entity.type
_entity.pdbx_description
1 polymer ?
#
loop_
_entity_poly.entity_id
_entity_poly.type
_entity_poly.pdbx_seq_one_letter_code
_entity_poly.pdbx_strand_id
1 'polypeptide(L)'
;FWLHFQVCHDGLTPPSPSACSSHTAFRLFPALPTELRLQIWSHLLQPRIVIAACFDADPTATARKQGQLQHRANLPRCPVLLHISSETRALALSHYSLAFSWRVPAILASPRTSPPRVWFNFTTDTLLLLGELEPYDSSNINAPMVYFLSRADAHRVRNVACAFEELRLGEVESEQIFGCLFHIIDGFPAAERLLITSTDEDLARAKQGRGGMPLEFGLGSRENIVQKIWWGWINGTSVVTSRMRDKQILMVREDGLADLVAE
;
A
#
# COMPACT_ATOMS: atom_id res chain seq x y z
N PHE A 1 -7.77 10.15 15.51
CA PHE A 1 -7.35 9.35 14.34
C PHE A 1 -8.51 8.75 13.55
N TRP A 2 -8.31 8.47 12.25
CA TRP A 2 -9.17 7.61 11.40
C TRP A 2 -8.43 7.12 10.14
N LEU A 3 -8.97 6.07 9.49
CA LEU A 3 -8.44 5.60 8.20
C LEU A 3 -9.28 6.12 7.02
N HIS A 4 -8.58 6.55 5.97
CA HIS A 4 -9.13 6.90 4.67
C HIS A 4 -8.55 5.99 3.60
N PHE A 5 -9.38 5.60 2.62
CA PHE A 5 -8.94 4.76 1.51
C PHE A 5 -9.12 5.46 0.16
N GLN A 6 -8.08 5.38 -0.66
CA GLN A 6 -8.01 5.94 -2.01
C GLN A 6 -7.34 4.94 -2.94
N VAL A 7 -7.84 4.78 -4.16
CA VAL A 7 -7.15 3.98 -5.19
C VAL A 7 -6.31 4.94 -6.01
N CYS A 8 -4.99 4.73 -6.05
CA CYS A 8 -4.07 5.58 -6.81
C CYS A 8 -3.57 4.95 -8.10
N HIS A 9 -3.71 3.63 -8.26
CA HIS A 9 -3.38 2.92 -9.49
C HIS A 9 -4.36 1.77 -9.69
N ASP A 10 -4.89 1.60 -10.90
CA ASP A 10 -5.80 0.51 -11.26
C ASP A 10 -5.14 -0.59 -12.09
N GLY A 11 -3.84 -0.46 -12.38
CA GLY A 11 -3.06 -1.43 -13.13
C GLY A 11 -3.28 -1.34 -14.65
N LEU A 12 -4.16 -0.45 -15.12
CA LEU A 12 -4.44 -0.25 -16.52
C LEU A 12 -3.60 0.92 -17.03
N THR A 13 -2.51 0.62 -17.72
CA THR A 13 -1.71 1.65 -18.37
C THR A 13 -2.58 2.36 -19.41
N PRO A 14 -2.69 3.70 -19.39
CA PRO A 14 -3.40 4.40 -20.45
C PRO A 14 -2.69 4.12 -21.78
N PRO A 15 -3.44 3.88 -22.87
CA PRO A 15 -2.83 3.59 -24.17
C PRO A 15 -1.93 4.75 -24.59
N SER A 16 -0.71 4.44 -25.08
CA SER A 16 0.19 5.44 -25.63
C SER A 16 -0.50 6.21 -26.76
N PRO A 17 -0.43 7.55 -26.81
CA PRO A 17 -1.13 8.36 -27.83
C PRO A 17 -0.70 8.06 -29.27
N SER A 18 0.41 7.35 -29.46
CA SER A 18 0.95 6.90 -30.75
C SER A 18 0.31 5.63 -31.31
N ALA A 19 -0.59 4.95 -30.57
CA ALA A 19 -1.27 3.73 -31.01
C ALA A 19 -2.75 3.97 -31.37
N CYS A 20 -3.05 5.05 -32.09
CA CYS A 20 -4.40 5.29 -32.60
C CYS A 20 -4.65 4.53 -33.92
N SER A 21 -4.96 3.24 -33.82
CA SER A 21 -5.73 2.59 -34.88
C SER A 21 -7.16 3.16 -34.86
N SER A 22 -7.71 3.52 -36.03
CA SER A 22 -9.03 4.14 -36.23
C SER A 22 -10.24 3.31 -35.78
N HIS A 23 -10.02 2.14 -35.17
CA HIS A 23 -11.08 1.28 -34.67
C HIS A 23 -11.34 1.55 -33.19
N THR A 24 -12.37 2.35 -32.93
CA THR A 24 -12.81 2.70 -31.57
C THR A 24 -13.75 1.67 -30.94
N ALA A 25 -14.14 0.61 -31.66
CA ALA A 25 -15.05 -0.42 -31.15
C ALA A 25 -14.86 -1.79 -31.83
N PHE A 26 -14.76 -2.85 -31.02
CA PHE A 26 -14.79 -4.24 -31.47
C PHE A 26 -16.22 -4.81 -31.36
N ARG A 27 -17.00 -4.69 -32.44
CA ARG A 27 -18.44 -5.06 -32.45
C ARG A 27 -18.72 -6.56 -32.36
N LEU A 28 -17.72 -7.41 -32.63
CA LEU A 28 -17.87 -8.88 -32.59
C LEU A 28 -17.68 -9.45 -31.19
N PHE A 29 -17.33 -8.63 -30.19
CA PHE A 29 -17.14 -9.09 -28.81
C PHE A 29 -18.31 -9.92 -28.28
N PRO A 30 -19.59 -9.50 -28.45
CA PRO A 30 -20.73 -10.27 -27.93
C PRO A 30 -20.96 -11.59 -28.68
N ALA A 31 -20.42 -11.74 -29.89
CA ALA A 31 -20.55 -12.96 -30.70
C ALA A 31 -19.50 -14.03 -30.36
N LEU A 32 -18.52 -13.70 -29.50
CA LEU A 32 -17.52 -14.65 -29.04
C LEU A 32 -18.14 -15.68 -28.06
N PRO A 33 -17.69 -16.95 -28.10
CA PRO A 33 -17.96 -17.91 -27.04
C PRO A 33 -17.63 -17.34 -25.65
N THR A 34 -18.39 -17.76 -24.63
CA THR A 34 -18.28 -17.24 -23.26
C THR A 34 -16.88 -17.44 -22.69
N GLU A 35 -16.22 -18.55 -23.03
CA GLU A 35 -14.87 -18.88 -22.60
C GLU A 35 -13.87 -17.81 -23.07
N LEU A 36 -13.98 -17.37 -24.33
CA LEU A 36 -13.11 -16.33 -24.89
C LEU A 36 -13.42 -14.96 -24.30
N ARG A 37 -14.71 -14.65 -24.06
CA ARG A 37 -15.10 -13.39 -23.42
C ARG A 37 -14.57 -13.31 -21.99
N LEU A 38 -14.67 -14.39 -21.22
CA LEU A 38 -14.10 -14.49 -19.87
C LEU A 38 -12.58 -14.39 -19.88
N GLN A 39 -11.89 -15.02 -20.84
CA GLN A 39 -10.44 -14.85 -21.01
C GLN A 39 -10.08 -13.38 -21.25
N ILE A 40 -10.78 -12.69 -22.16
CA ILE A 40 -10.55 -11.26 -22.42
C ILE A 40 -10.81 -10.44 -21.14
N TRP A 41 -11.88 -10.71 -20.42
CA TRP A 41 -12.18 -10.02 -19.17
C TRP A 41 -11.18 -10.28 -18.05
N SER A 42 -10.57 -11.47 -18.02
CA SER A 42 -9.53 -11.79 -17.04
C SER A 42 -8.29 -10.90 -17.18
N HIS A 43 -8.00 -10.40 -18.39
CA HIS A 43 -6.92 -9.43 -18.60
C HIS A 43 -7.20 -8.04 -17.99
N LEU A 44 -8.43 -7.75 -17.57
CA LEU A 44 -8.74 -6.53 -16.81
C LEU A 44 -8.55 -6.70 -15.29
N LEU A 45 -8.20 -7.91 -14.82
CA LEU A 45 -7.80 -8.15 -13.43
C LEU A 45 -6.35 -7.75 -13.22
N GLN A 46 -6.07 -6.45 -13.25
CA GLN A 46 -4.72 -5.92 -13.04
C GLN A 46 -4.43 -5.63 -11.56
N PRO A 47 -3.16 -5.69 -11.12
CA PRO A 47 -2.77 -5.28 -9.77
C PRO A 47 -3.07 -3.80 -9.52
N ARG A 48 -3.83 -3.52 -8.45
CA ARG A 48 -4.18 -2.16 -8.06
C ARG A 48 -3.40 -1.74 -6.83
N ILE A 49 -3.18 -0.43 -6.67
CA ILE A 49 -2.59 0.14 -5.47
C ILE A 49 -3.69 0.90 -4.72
N VAL A 50 -3.99 0.39 -3.52
CA VAL A 50 -4.96 0.98 -2.60
C VAL A 50 -4.21 1.60 -1.44
N ILE A 51 -4.37 2.91 -1.27
CA ILE A 51 -3.81 3.66 -0.15
C ILE A 51 -4.72 3.47 1.06
N ALA A 52 -4.13 3.12 2.21
CA ALA A 52 -4.71 3.25 3.54
C ALA A 52 -3.99 4.38 4.27
N ALA A 53 -4.63 5.55 4.35
CA ALA A 53 -4.08 6.73 4.98
C ALA A 53 -4.61 6.91 6.40
N CYS A 54 -3.72 7.00 7.38
CA CYS A 54 -4.05 7.30 8.78
C CYS A 54 -3.97 8.80 9.04
N PHE A 55 -5.11 9.38 9.40
CA PHE A 55 -5.26 10.81 9.69
C PHE A 55 -5.30 11.06 11.18
N ASP A 56 -4.66 12.14 11.63
CA ASP A 56 -4.80 12.72 12.96
C ASP A 56 -6.01 13.68 13.05
N ALA A 57 -6.53 13.94 14.24
CA ALA A 57 -7.54 14.96 14.51
C ALA A 57 -6.99 16.40 14.40
N ASP A 58 -5.66 16.61 14.45
CA ASP A 58 -5.06 17.92 14.23
C ASP A 58 -5.36 18.44 12.80
N PRO A 59 -5.99 19.63 12.66
CA PRO A 59 -6.27 20.22 11.36
C PRO A 59 -5.03 20.45 10.49
N THR A 60 -3.87 20.79 11.09
CA THR A 60 -2.67 21.09 10.30
C THR A 60 -2.05 19.83 9.72
N ALA A 61 -1.94 18.78 10.53
CA ALA A 61 -1.54 17.44 10.08
C ALA A 61 -2.52 16.91 9.02
N THR A 62 -3.82 17.08 9.25
CA THR A 62 -4.87 16.67 8.29
C THR A 62 -4.70 17.34 6.93
N ALA A 63 -4.50 18.66 6.91
CA ALA A 63 -4.32 19.41 5.66
C ALA A 63 -3.08 18.94 4.89
N ARG A 64 -1.96 18.69 5.59
CA ARG A 64 -0.75 18.13 4.99
C ARG A 64 -1.01 16.76 4.34
N LYS A 65 -1.67 15.85 5.05
CA LYS A 65 -2.01 14.51 4.54
C LYS A 65 -2.98 14.55 3.37
N GLN A 66 -3.94 15.47 3.41
CA GLN A 66 -4.85 15.68 2.30
C GLN A 66 -4.11 16.21 1.06
N GLY A 67 -3.15 17.12 1.25
CA GLY A 67 -2.24 17.55 0.18
C GLY A 67 -1.47 16.38 -0.43
N GLN A 68 -0.85 15.53 0.38
CA GLN A 68 -0.14 14.32 -0.10
C GLN A 68 -1.05 13.37 -0.91
N LEU A 69 -2.30 13.19 -0.49
CA LEU A 69 -3.26 12.36 -1.22
C LEU A 69 -3.73 12.99 -2.53
N GLN A 70 -3.83 14.32 -2.59
CA GLN A 70 -4.22 15.05 -3.79
C GLN A 70 -3.15 15.03 -4.89
N HIS A 71 -1.88 14.84 -4.54
CA HIS A 71 -0.80 14.66 -5.52
C HIS A 71 -0.86 13.29 -6.19
N ARG A 72 -1.59 12.34 -5.61
CA ARG A 72 -1.77 10.99 -6.14
C ARG A 72 -3.10 10.90 -6.87
N ALA A 73 -3.17 10.03 -7.88
CA ALA A 73 -4.43 9.83 -8.60
C ALA A 73 -5.54 9.34 -7.64
N ASN A 74 -6.78 9.75 -7.91
CA ASN A 74 -7.95 9.36 -7.15
C ASN A 74 -8.92 8.63 -8.08
N LEU A 75 -8.67 7.33 -8.23
CA LEU A 75 -9.42 6.45 -9.11
C LEU A 75 -10.67 5.89 -8.41
N PRO A 76 -11.67 5.42 -9.19
CA PRO A 76 -12.85 4.79 -8.62
C PRO A 76 -12.50 3.61 -7.69
N ARG A 77 -13.11 3.60 -6.50
CA ARG A 77 -12.92 2.54 -5.50
C ARG A 77 -13.44 1.17 -5.94
N CYS A 78 -14.43 1.16 -6.82
CA CYS A 78 -15.06 -0.06 -7.32
C CYS A 78 -14.37 -0.49 -8.62
N PRO A 79 -13.82 -1.73 -8.69
CA PRO A 79 -13.30 -2.28 -9.94
C PRO A 79 -14.31 -2.18 -11.07
N VAL A 80 -13.85 -1.74 -12.25
CA VAL A 80 -14.72 -1.55 -13.43
C VAL A 80 -15.50 -2.81 -13.80
N LEU A 81 -14.88 -3.98 -13.65
CA LEU A 81 -15.49 -5.29 -13.93
C LEU A 81 -16.78 -5.56 -13.14
N LEU A 82 -16.99 -4.94 -11.98
CA LEU A 82 -18.23 -5.12 -11.20
C LEU A 82 -19.44 -4.40 -11.82
N HIS A 83 -19.21 -3.47 -12.77
CA HIS A 83 -20.23 -2.61 -13.35
C HIS A 83 -20.54 -2.90 -14.83
N ILE A 84 -19.68 -3.63 -15.56
CA ILE A 84 -19.84 -3.81 -17.02
C ILE A 84 -21.01 -4.74 -17.35
N SER A 85 -21.05 -5.96 -16.80
CA SER A 85 -22.05 -6.99 -17.12
C SER A 85 -22.23 -8.00 -15.98
N SER A 86 -23.23 -8.88 -16.06
CA SER A 86 -23.40 -9.97 -15.08
C SER A 86 -22.23 -10.95 -15.08
N GLU A 87 -21.70 -11.26 -16.26
CA GLU A 87 -20.56 -12.16 -16.46
C GLU A 87 -19.26 -11.60 -15.88
N THR A 88 -18.93 -10.35 -16.22
CA THR A 88 -17.75 -9.66 -15.66
C THR A 88 -17.86 -9.49 -14.15
N ARG A 89 -19.07 -9.24 -13.63
CA ARG A 89 -19.31 -9.19 -12.20
C ARG A 89 -19.09 -10.53 -11.52
N ALA A 90 -19.55 -11.63 -12.11
CA ALA A 90 -19.32 -12.97 -11.56
C ALA A 90 -17.81 -13.30 -11.51
N LEU A 91 -17.08 -12.96 -12.58
CA LEU A 91 -15.61 -13.06 -12.61
C LEU A 91 -14.97 -12.17 -11.53
N ALA A 92 -15.33 -10.89 -11.46
CA ALA A 92 -14.75 -9.99 -10.47
C ALA A 92 -15.00 -10.44 -9.03
N LEU A 93 -16.20 -10.95 -8.73
CA LEU A 93 -16.55 -11.43 -7.38
C LEU A 93 -15.82 -12.71 -6.97
N SER A 94 -15.22 -13.47 -7.90
CA SER A 94 -14.33 -14.59 -7.53
C SER A 94 -12.94 -14.13 -7.08
N HIS A 95 -12.56 -12.88 -7.39
CA HIS A 95 -11.24 -12.32 -7.07
C HIS A 95 -11.29 -11.20 -6.02
N TYR A 96 -12.32 -10.37 -6.07
CA TYR A 96 -12.48 -9.21 -5.20
C TYR A 96 -13.44 -9.51 -4.05
N SER A 97 -13.06 -9.04 -2.86
CA SER A 97 -13.95 -9.01 -1.69
C SER A 97 -13.97 -7.61 -1.09
N LEU A 98 -15.10 -7.22 -0.51
CA LEU A 98 -15.21 -5.96 0.21
C LEU A 98 -14.47 -6.10 1.55
N ALA A 99 -13.43 -5.31 1.75
CA ALA A 99 -12.45 -5.47 2.83
C ALA A 99 -12.19 -4.17 3.60
N PHE A 100 -11.41 -4.32 4.67
CA PHE A 100 -10.87 -3.27 5.52
C PHE A 100 -11.93 -2.52 6.32
N SER A 101 -12.72 -3.27 7.10
CA SER A 101 -13.27 -2.66 8.31
C SER A 101 -12.14 -2.23 9.24
N TRP A 102 -12.38 -1.17 10.00
CA TRP A 102 -11.37 -0.67 10.92
C TRP A 102 -11.97 -0.09 12.18
N ARG A 103 -11.17 -0.07 13.25
CA ARG A 103 -11.49 0.49 14.56
C ARG A 103 -10.27 1.18 15.15
N VAL A 104 -10.43 2.44 15.55
CA VAL A 104 -9.41 3.16 16.31
C VAL A 104 -9.50 2.73 17.79
N PRO A 105 -8.38 2.31 18.40
CA PRO A 105 -8.31 1.99 19.82
C PRO A 105 -8.72 3.17 20.71
N ALA A 106 -9.45 2.88 21.79
CA ALA A 106 -9.94 3.90 22.72
C ALA A 106 -8.83 4.68 23.44
N ILE A 107 -7.63 4.08 23.53
CA ILE A 107 -6.46 4.68 24.15
C ILE A 107 -5.96 5.92 23.39
N LEU A 108 -6.09 5.92 22.06
CA LEU A 108 -5.62 7.03 21.21
C LEU A 108 -6.63 8.16 21.08
N ALA A 109 -7.92 7.82 20.99
CA ALA A 109 -8.99 8.77 20.71
C ALA A 109 -10.36 8.16 21.01
N SER A 110 -11.40 9.00 20.96
CA SER A 110 -12.79 8.54 20.94
C SER A 110 -12.95 7.40 19.90
N PRO A 111 -13.45 6.22 20.31
CA PRO A 111 -13.52 5.05 19.43
C PRO A 111 -14.28 5.37 18.14
N ARG A 112 -13.62 5.20 17.01
CA ARG A 112 -14.21 5.33 15.68
C ARG A 112 -14.12 3.99 14.97
N THR A 113 -15.21 3.60 14.32
CA THR A 113 -15.29 2.37 13.53
C THR A 113 -15.83 2.65 12.16
N SER A 114 -15.38 1.89 11.15
CA SER A 114 -16.00 1.86 9.84
C SER A 114 -16.21 0.43 9.37
N PRO A 115 -17.35 0.13 8.71
CA PRO A 115 -17.50 -1.14 8.00
C PRO A 115 -16.52 -1.22 6.81
N PRO A 116 -16.35 -2.41 6.21
CA PRO A 116 -15.57 -2.60 4.99
C PRO A 116 -16.12 -1.72 3.85
N ARG A 117 -15.24 -1.04 3.11
CA ARG A 117 -15.62 -0.07 2.06
C ARG A 117 -14.78 -0.14 0.79
N VAL A 118 -13.80 -1.03 0.75
CA VAL A 118 -12.86 -1.12 -0.37
C VAL A 118 -12.94 -2.51 -0.96
N TRP A 119 -13.21 -2.61 -2.26
CA TRP A 119 -12.99 -3.86 -2.96
C TRP A 119 -11.49 -4.11 -3.05
N PHE A 120 -11.04 -5.30 -2.68
CA PHE A 120 -9.63 -5.65 -2.69
C PHE A 120 -9.42 -7.10 -3.14
N ASN A 121 -8.47 -7.32 -4.03
CA ASN A 121 -8.00 -8.64 -4.43
C ASN A 121 -6.71 -8.95 -3.67
N PHE A 122 -6.82 -9.78 -2.62
CA PHE A 122 -5.72 -10.12 -1.72
C PHE A 122 -4.54 -10.86 -2.39
N THR A 123 -4.72 -11.33 -3.62
CA THR A 123 -3.68 -12.02 -4.37
C THR A 123 -2.76 -11.05 -5.11
N THR A 124 -3.33 -9.98 -5.68
CA THR A 124 -2.63 -9.08 -6.62
C THR A 124 -2.55 -7.65 -6.14
N ASP A 125 -3.59 -7.14 -5.47
CA ASP A 125 -3.62 -5.74 -5.04
C ASP A 125 -2.57 -5.47 -3.95
N THR A 126 -2.04 -4.25 -3.96
CA THR A 126 -1.11 -3.75 -2.95
C THR A 126 -1.79 -2.75 -2.03
N LEU A 127 -1.55 -2.92 -0.73
CA LEU A 127 -1.95 -1.95 0.29
C LEU A 127 -0.77 -1.00 0.58
N LEU A 128 -0.90 0.27 0.19
CA LEU A 128 0.08 1.32 0.48
C LEU A 128 -0.33 2.06 1.77
N LEU A 129 0.50 1.96 2.81
CA LEU A 129 0.29 2.65 4.07
C LEU A 129 0.83 4.08 3.98
N LEU A 130 -0.01 5.04 4.37
CA LEU A 130 0.30 6.47 4.36
C LEU A 130 -0.16 7.11 5.67
N GLY A 131 0.40 8.25 6.03
CA GLY A 131 0.01 9.03 7.19
C GLY A 131 0.67 8.56 8.48
N GLU A 132 -0.04 8.73 9.60
CA GLU A 132 0.48 8.37 10.91
C GLU A 132 0.58 6.85 11.08
N LEU A 133 1.75 6.27 10.75
CA LEU A 133 2.01 4.82 10.85
C LEU A 133 1.99 4.33 12.29
N GLU A 134 2.53 5.13 13.20
CA GLU A 134 2.63 4.85 14.62
C GLU A 134 2.09 6.05 15.43
N PRO A 135 0.76 6.18 15.56
CA PRO A 135 0.17 7.26 16.34
C PRO A 135 0.37 7.00 17.84
N TYR A 136 0.62 8.08 18.58
CA TYR A 136 0.82 8.10 20.02
C TYR A 136 -0.35 8.82 20.71
N ASP A 137 -0.70 8.39 21.91
CA ASP A 137 -1.59 9.15 22.79
C ASP A 137 -0.83 10.25 23.57
N SER A 138 -1.54 11.01 24.39
CA SER A 138 -0.94 12.02 25.27
C SER A 138 -0.05 11.44 26.38
N SER A 139 -0.11 10.13 26.62
CA SER A 139 0.71 9.40 27.59
C SER A 139 1.91 8.69 26.93
N ASN A 140 2.16 8.98 25.64
CA ASN A 140 3.22 8.39 24.84
C ASN A 140 3.10 6.87 24.64
N ILE A 141 1.88 6.34 24.68
CA ILE A 141 1.56 4.96 24.33
C ILE A 141 1.23 4.92 22.82
N ASN A 142 1.94 4.09 22.09
CA ASN A 142 1.72 3.89 20.66
C ASN A 142 0.59 2.88 20.40
N ALA A 143 -0.14 3.10 19.31
CA ALA A 143 -1.02 2.08 18.74
C ALA A 143 -0.91 2.13 17.19
N PRO A 144 0.00 1.33 16.61
CA PRO A 144 0.27 1.30 15.17
C PRO A 144 -0.99 1.18 14.31
N MET A 145 -1.05 1.94 13.21
CA MET A 145 -2.24 2.04 12.37
C MET A 145 -2.68 0.70 11.76
N VAL A 146 -1.73 -0.22 11.58
CA VAL A 146 -1.97 -1.56 11.04
C VAL A 146 -2.90 -2.37 11.94
N TYR A 147 -2.90 -2.09 13.24
CA TYR A 147 -3.80 -2.72 14.21
C TYR A 147 -5.19 -2.08 14.23
N PHE A 148 -5.42 -1.00 13.47
CA PHE A 148 -6.76 -0.45 13.29
C PHE A 148 -7.55 -1.29 12.30
N LEU A 149 -6.87 -1.93 11.34
CA LEU A 149 -7.49 -2.78 10.33
C LEU A 149 -8.02 -4.08 10.96
N SER A 150 -9.07 -4.63 10.36
CA SER A 150 -9.51 -5.99 10.68
C SER A 150 -8.36 -6.97 10.55
N ARG A 151 -8.06 -7.68 11.65
CA ARG A 151 -6.99 -8.70 11.70
C ARG A 151 -7.16 -9.76 10.63
N ALA A 152 -8.41 -10.16 10.34
CA ALA A 152 -8.71 -11.16 9.32
C ALA A 152 -8.34 -10.70 7.92
N ASP A 153 -8.55 -9.41 7.61
CA ASP A 153 -8.18 -8.85 6.31
C ASP A 153 -6.67 -8.61 6.23
N ALA A 154 -6.06 -8.00 7.25
CA ALA A 154 -4.62 -7.74 7.29
C ALA A 154 -3.80 -9.03 7.10
N HIS A 155 -4.20 -10.13 7.75
CA HIS A 155 -3.54 -11.43 7.59
C HIS A 155 -3.60 -12.02 6.17
N ARG A 156 -4.52 -11.55 5.32
CA ARG A 156 -4.67 -12.03 3.93
C ARG A 156 -3.89 -11.19 2.94
N VAL A 157 -3.46 -9.98 3.30
CA VAL A 157 -2.73 -9.08 2.40
C VAL A 157 -1.33 -9.65 2.14
N ARG A 158 -1.01 -9.83 0.85
CA ARG A 158 0.28 -10.36 0.39
C ARG A 158 1.26 -9.28 -0.06
N ASN A 159 0.74 -8.16 -0.56
CA ASN A 159 1.54 -7.07 -1.08
C ASN A 159 1.28 -5.82 -0.23
N VAL A 160 2.32 -5.37 0.49
CA VAL A 160 2.25 -4.23 1.39
C VAL A 160 3.39 -3.28 1.08
N ALA A 161 3.05 -2.00 1.01
CA ALA A 161 4.01 -0.92 0.89
C ALA A 161 3.78 0.13 1.99
N CYS A 162 4.78 0.91 2.34
CA CYS A 162 4.63 2.12 3.13
C CYS A 162 5.41 3.28 2.51
N ALA A 163 4.88 4.48 2.63
CA ALA A 163 5.55 5.67 2.12
C ALA A 163 6.75 6.06 3.00
N PHE A 164 7.90 6.30 2.37
CA PHE A 164 9.16 6.65 3.04
C PHE A 164 9.02 7.92 3.89
N GLU A 165 8.30 8.92 3.38
CA GLU A 165 8.02 10.18 4.10
C GLU A 165 7.39 9.96 5.48
N GLU A 166 6.68 8.84 5.69
CA GLU A 166 6.00 8.52 6.94
C GLU A 166 6.88 7.83 7.97
N LEU A 167 8.08 7.39 7.57
CA LEU A 167 9.10 6.91 8.50
C LEU A 167 9.79 8.07 9.23
N ARG A 168 9.59 9.32 8.77
CA ARG A 168 10.12 10.55 9.38
C ARG A 168 11.62 10.49 9.67
N LEU A 169 12.37 9.90 8.74
CA LEU A 169 13.81 9.71 8.89
C LEU A 169 14.50 11.06 9.14
N GLY A 170 15.23 11.17 10.25
CA GLY A 170 15.92 12.39 10.68
C GLY A 170 15.12 13.25 11.66
N GLU A 171 13.82 12.98 11.86
CA GLU A 171 13.01 13.58 12.92
C GLU A 171 12.88 12.64 14.13
N VAL A 172 12.90 11.33 13.89
CA VAL A 172 12.78 10.29 14.91
C VAL A 172 14.05 9.45 15.04
N GLU A 173 14.24 8.86 16.23
CA GLU A 173 15.33 7.95 16.50
C GLU A 173 15.19 6.65 15.67
N SER A 174 16.33 6.05 15.32
CA SER A 174 16.33 4.85 14.47
C SER A 174 15.53 3.69 15.09
N GLU A 175 15.54 3.56 16.42
CA GLU A 175 14.77 2.54 17.14
C GLU A 175 13.26 2.68 16.93
N GLN A 176 12.74 3.91 16.84
CA GLN A 176 11.31 4.16 16.58
C GLN A 176 10.94 3.74 15.16
N ILE A 177 11.81 4.02 14.18
CA ILE A 177 11.61 3.56 12.79
C ILE A 177 11.54 2.04 12.74
N PHE A 178 12.44 1.34 13.43
CA PHE A 178 12.42 -0.13 13.49
C PHE A 178 11.20 -0.69 14.21
N GLY A 179 10.76 -0.06 15.31
CA GLY A 179 9.50 -0.41 15.99
C GLY A 179 8.29 -0.29 15.06
N CYS A 180 8.20 0.81 14.31
CA CYS A 180 7.16 1.03 13.32
C CYS A 180 7.17 -0.05 12.21
N LEU A 181 8.34 -0.33 11.61
CA LEU A 181 8.49 -1.37 10.59
C LEU A 181 8.15 -2.77 11.12
N PHE A 182 8.54 -3.07 12.35
CA PHE A 182 8.20 -4.31 13.02
C PHE A 182 6.69 -4.50 13.12
N HIS A 183 5.96 -3.49 13.57
CA HIS A 183 4.52 -3.57 13.70
C HIS A 183 3.83 -3.77 12.34
N ILE A 184 4.33 -3.14 11.28
CA ILE A 184 3.83 -3.36 9.92
C ILE A 184 4.03 -4.82 9.51
N ILE A 185 5.25 -5.34 9.62
CA ILE A 185 5.56 -6.71 9.21
C ILE A 185 4.78 -7.75 10.02
N ASP A 186 4.63 -7.52 11.32
CA ASP A 186 3.83 -8.38 12.22
C ASP A 186 2.33 -8.35 11.88
N GLY A 187 1.81 -7.16 11.53
CA GLY A 187 0.41 -6.98 11.15
C GLY A 187 0.01 -7.68 9.84
N PHE A 188 0.98 -7.92 8.94
CA PHE A 188 0.77 -8.51 7.62
C PHE A 188 1.57 -9.82 7.44
N PRO A 189 1.22 -10.90 8.16
CA PRO A 189 2.00 -12.14 8.16
C PRO A 189 2.10 -12.83 6.80
N ALA A 190 1.14 -12.65 5.90
CA ALA A 190 1.16 -13.22 4.55
C ALA A 190 2.06 -12.44 3.57
N ALA A 191 2.48 -11.21 3.90
CA ALA A 191 3.36 -10.42 3.05
C ALA A 191 4.81 -10.87 3.23
N GLU A 192 5.43 -11.41 2.20
CA GLU A 192 6.84 -11.84 2.25
C GLU A 192 7.81 -10.65 2.20
N ARG A 193 7.36 -9.54 1.59
CA ARG A 193 8.15 -8.33 1.40
C ARG A 193 7.35 -7.10 1.83
N LEU A 194 8.03 -6.17 2.48
CA LEU A 194 7.58 -4.82 2.73
C LEU A 194 8.30 -3.88 1.76
N LEU A 195 7.54 -3.15 0.95
CA LEU A 195 8.08 -2.16 0.03
C LEU A 195 8.04 -0.77 0.69
N ILE A 196 9.15 -0.04 0.68
CA ILE A 196 9.22 1.35 1.13
C ILE A 196 9.27 2.21 -0.12
N THR A 197 8.24 3.04 -0.34
CA THR A 197 8.11 3.85 -1.55
C THR A 197 8.69 5.24 -1.33
N SER A 198 9.59 5.67 -2.21
CA SER A 198 10.18 7.01 -2.18
C SER A 198 9.72 7.83 -3.39
N THR A 199 9.38 9.10 -3.14
CA THR A 199 9.16 10.12 -4.18
C THR A 199 10.47 10.82 -4.54
N ASP A 200 10.49 11.57 -5.66
CA ASP A 200 11.66 12.39 -6.01
C ASP A 200 11.95 13.47 -4.95
N GLU A 201 10.92 13.98 -4.27
CA GLU A 201 11.09 14.92 -3.17
C GLU A 201 11.80 14.27 -1.97
N ASP A 202 11.46 13.02 -1.64
CA ASP A 202 12.12 12.26 -0.57
C ASP A 202 13.61 12.08 -0.86
N LEU A 203 13.93 11.70 -2.11
CA LEU A 203 15.30 11.54 -2.57
C LEU A 203 16.07 12.86 -2.52
N ALA A 204 15.45 13.97 -2.92
CA ALA A 204 16.05 15.29 -2.86
C ALA A 204 16.30 15.76 -1.42
N ARG A 205 15.35 15.54 -0.51
CA ARG A 205 15.49 15.89 0.92
C ARG A 205 16.60 15.08 1.59
N ALA A 206 16.69 13.78 1.31
CA ALA A 206 17.74 12.94 1.88
C ALA A 206 19.15 13.34 1.40
N LYS A 207 19.29 13.78 0.15
CA LYS A 207 20.55 14.33 -0.38
C LYS A 207 20.98 15.63 0.30
N GLN A 208 20.04 16.43 0.81
CA GLN A 208 20.29 17.71 1.46
C GLN A 208 20.51 17.63 2.98
N GLY A 209 20.16 16.50 3.61
CA GLY A 209 20.31 16.29 5.06
C GLY A 209 21.78 16.22 5.53
N ARG A 210 22.04 16.64 6.77
CA ARG A 210 23.35 16.53 7.45
C ARG A 210 23.73 15.05 7.62
N GLY A 211 24.37 14.48 6.60
CA GLY A 211 24.77 13.06 6.58
C GLY A 211 24.90 12.49 5.16
N GLY A 212 24.33 13.14 4.14
CA GLY A 212 24.58 12.83 2.73
C GLY A 212 24.40 11.35 2.35
N MET A 213 23.47 10.63 2.97
CA MET A 213 23.19 9.23 2.62
C MET A 213 22.37 9.22 1.32
N PRO A 214 22.90 8.72 0.20
CA PRO A 214 22.15 8.68 -1.04
C PRO A 214 21.13 7.54 -0.94
N LEU A 215 19.84 7.87 -0.84
CA LEU A 215 18.74 6.89 -0.91
C LEU A 215 18.72 6.13 -2.26
N GLU A 216 19.50 6.57 -3.26
CA GLU A 216 19.70 5.81 -4.50
C GLU A 216 20.42 4.46 -4.27
N PHE A 217 21.22 4.33 -3.20
CA PHE A 217 21.85 3.07 -2.83
C PHE A 217 20.82 2.09 -2.24
N GLY A 218 20.13 1.35 -3.11
CA GLY A 218 19.24 0.27 -2.69
C GLY A 218 17.88 0.22 -3.37
N LEU A 219 17.58 1.15 -4.28
CA LEU A 219 16.35 1.07 -5.09
C LEU A 219 16.34 -0.24 -5.90
N GLY A 220 15.37 -1.10 -5.62
CA GLY A 220 15.19 -2.40 -6.30
C GLY A 220 16.26 -3.47 -6.04
N SER A 221 17.30 -3.18 -5.25
CA SER A 221 18.35 -4.15 -4.93
C SER A 221 18.01 -4.93 -3.65
N ARG A 222 18.18 -6.26 -3.72
CA ARG A 222 18.10 -7.17 -2.57
C ARG A 222 19.18 -6.88 -1.50
N GLU A 223 20.25 -6.20 -1.89
CA GLU A 223 21.30 -5.73 -0.98
C GLU A 223 21.13 -4.24 -0.61
N ASN A 224 19.90 -3.81 -0.33
CA ASN A 224 19.72 -2.45 0.16
C ASN A 224 20.16 -2.32 1.64
N ILE A 225 20.65 -1.14 1.98
CA ILE A 225 21.17 -0.83 3.32
C ILE A 225 20.09 -1.01 4.39
N VAL A 226 18.83 -0.73 4.07
CA VAL A 226 17.69 -0.89 4.98
C VAL A 226 17.53 -2.36 5.40
N GLN A 227 17.67 -3.29 4.46
CA GLN A 227 17.62 -4.72 4.73
C GLN A 227 18.82 -5.15 5.58
N LYS A 228 20.03 -4.65 5.31
CA LYS A 228 21.21 -4.97 6.13
C LYS A 228 21.05 -4.48 7.57
N ILE A 229 20.51 -3.27 7.77
CA ILE A 229 20.26 -2.73 9.11
C ILE A 229 19.13 -3.48 9.80
N TRP A 230 18.04 -3.80 9.08
CA TRP A 230 16.94 -4.63 9.58
C TRP A 230 17.44 -5.99 10.09
N TRP A 231 18.33 -6.65 9.34
CA TRP A 231 18.94 -7.91 9.77
C TRP A 231 19.85 -7.74 10.98
N GLY A 232 20.61 -6.65 11.05
CA GLY A 232 21.40 -6.31 12.24
C GLY A 232 20.54 -6.16 13.49
N TRP A 233 19.41 -5.45 13.36
CA TRP A 233 18.46 -5.24 14.45
C TRP A 233 17.74 -6.54 14.85
N ILE A 234 17.25 -7.32 13.87
CA ILE A 234 16.62 -8.62 14.12
C ILE A 234 17.58 -9.58 14.84
N ASN A 235 18.83 -9.68 14.37
CA ASN A 235 19.79 -10.63 14.93
C ASN A 235 20.35 -10.17 16.28
N GLY A 236 20.29 -8.87 16.57
CA GLY A 236 20.70 -8.30 17.86
C GLY A 236 19.61 -8.34 18.94
N THR A 237 18.36 -8.63 18.59
CA THR A 237 17.23 -8.65 19.54
C THR A 237 16.74 -10.09 19.79
N SER A 238 16.55 -10.47 21.05
CA SER A 238 16.09 -11.82 21.43
C SER A 238 14.59 -12.05 21.22
N VAL A 239 13.86 -11.07 20.67
CA VAL A 239 12.39 -11.04 20.60
C VAL A 239 11.86 -11.51 19.24
N VAL A 240 12.74 -11.85 18.30
CA VAL A 240 12.33 -12.16 16.92
C VAL A 240 11.78 -13.57 16.81
N THR A 241 10.50 -13.68 16.45
CA THR A 241 9.88 -14.95 16.08
C THR A 241 10.43 -15.44 14.72
N SER A 242 10.44 -16.75 14.49
CA SER A 242 10.92 -17.33 13.21
C SER A 242 10.24 -16.73 11.96
N ARG A 243 9.02 -16.21 12.11
CA ARG A 243 8.22 -15.62 11.03
C ARG A 243 8.77 -14.33 10.44
N MET A 244 9.57 -13.57 11.18
CA MET A 244 10.11 -12.28 10.74
C MET A 244 11.49 -12.40 10.08
N ARG A 245 12.18 -13.53 10.29
CA ARG A 245 13.54 -13.75 9.78
C ARG A 245 13.61 -13.73 8.26
N ASP A 246 12.60 -14.28 7.59
CA ASP A 246 12.61 -14.46 6.14
C ASP A 246 11.97 -13.28 5.38
N LYS A 247 11.55 -12.23 6.10
CA LYS A 247 10.90 -11.06 5.51
C LYS A 247 11.92 -10.13 4.85
N GLN A 248 11.53 -9.54 3.73
CA GLN A 248 12.40 -8.61 2.98
C GLN A 248 11.84 -7.19 3.02
N ILE A 249 12.70 -6.21 3.29
CA ILE A 249 12.39 -4.79 3.17
C ILE A 249 13.12 -4.27 1.95
N LEU A 250 12.38 -3.74 0.98
CA LEU A 250 12.92 -3.20 -0.27
C LEU A 250 12.50 -1.77 -0.43
N MET A 251 13.44 -0.90 -0.84
CA MET A 251 13.09 0.46 -1.20
C MET A 251 12.87 0.54 -2.70
N VAL A 252 11.79 1.20 -3.12
CA VAL A 252 11.39 1.36 -4.51
C VAL A 252 10.91 2.78 -4.75
N ARG A 253 10.98 3.23 -6.00
CA ARG A 253 10.32 4.49 -6.35
C ARG A 253 8.81 4.28 -6.37
N GLU A 254 8.05 5.29 -5.96
CA GLU A 254 6.58 5.18 -5.92
C GLU A 254 5.98 4.99 -7.32
N ASP A 255 6.57 5.62 -8.35
CA ASP A 255 6.17 5.49 -9.76
C ASP A 255 6.37 4.06 -10.31
N GLY A 256 7.39 3.34 -9.85
CA GLY A 256 7.67 1.95 -10.23
C GLY A 256 6.99 0.88 -9.36
N LEU A 257 6.17 1.28 -8.38
CA LEU A 257 5.52 0.31 -7.48
C LEU A 257 4.58 -0.63 -8.23
N ALA A 258 3.82 -0.11 -9.20
CA ALA A 258 2.85 -0.90 -9.95
C ALA A 258 3.54 -2.01 -10.77
N ASP A 259 4.68 -1.70 -11.39
CA ASP A 259 5.43 -2.65 -12.22
C ASP A 259 6.03 -3.77 -11.37
N LEU A 260 6.60 -3.43 -10.20
CA LEU A 260 7.25 -4.40 -9.32
C LEU A 260 6.28 -5.37 -8.63
N VAL A 261 5.02 -4.95 -8.46
CA VAL A 261 3.96 -5.80 -7.88
C VAL A 261 3.35 -6.73 -8.94
N ALA A 262 3.47 -6.38 -10.22
CA ALA A 262 2.99 -7.19 -11.32
C ALA A 262 3.93 -8.36 -11.67
N GLU A 263 5.20 -8.32 -11.24
CA GLU A 263 6.21 -9.39 -11.38
C GLU A 263 6.09 -10.50 -10.33
#